data_AF-A0A2D4NWQ7-F1
#
_entry.id   AF-A0A2D4NWQ7-F1
#
_cell.length_a   1.000
_cell.length_b   1.000
_cell.length_c   1.000
_cell.angle_alpha   90.00
_cell.angle_beta   90.00
_cell.angle_gamma   90.00
#
_symmetry.space_group_name_H-M   'P 1'
#
loop_
_entity.id
_entity.type
_entity.pdbx_description
1 polymer ?
#
loop_
_entity_poly.entity_id
_entity_poly.type
_entity_poly.pdbx_seq_one_letter_code
_entity_poly.pdbx_strand_id
1 'polypeptide(L)'
;QNKSGMLRWEIVRSEFYLRFQNIEEEKGENLAEIMIEILEETLEITKEKMMDGIDEVFRVFTRYAMRNKLPREVHIRFTKKAIKMQILQIAREKTLEYKDKKIV
;
A
#
# COMPACT_ATOMS: atom_id res chain seq x y z
N GLN A 1 18.24 21.30 -19.10
CA GLN A 1 18.04 19.85 -18.86
C GLN A 1 16.63 19.62 -18.30
N ASN A 2 15.82 18.79 -18.98
CA ASN A 2 14.36 18.69 -18.86
C ASN A 2 13.87 18.04 -17.54
N LYS A 3 13.97 18.77 -16.42
CA LYS A 3 13.38 18.33 -15.13
C LYS A 3 11.85 18.14 -15.20
N SER A 4 11.18 18.92 -16.05
CA SER A 4 9.71 18.88 -16.21
C SER A 4 9.20 17.55 -16.78
N GLY A 5 9.94 16.93 -17.70
CA GLY A 5 9.59 15.63 -18.26
C GLY A 5 9.72 14.50 -17.24
N MET A 6 10.80 14.50 -16.45
CA MET A 6 11.07 13.48 -15.42
C MET A 6 10.01 13.49 -14.31
N LEU A 7 9.64 14.68 -13.81
CA LEU A 7 8.60 14.84 -12.79
C LEU A 7 7.24 14.29 -13.26
N ARG A 8 6.88 14.54 -14.52
CA ARG A 8 5.63 14.04 -15.09
C ARG A 8 5.59 12.50 -15.13
N TRP A 9 6.70 11.86 -15.47
CA TRP A 9 6.80 10.40 -15.49
C TRP A 9 6.69 9.79 -14.09
N GLU A 10 7.29 10.42 -13.08
CA GLU A 10 7.20 9.98 -11.69
C GLU A 10 5.79 10.13 -11.12
N ILE A 11 5.08 11.21 -11.48
CA ILE A 11 3.66 11.40 -11.11
C ILE A 11 2.80 10.29 -11.70
N VAL A 12 2.91 10.06 -13.02
CA VAL A 12 2.13 9.02 -13.72
C VAL A 12 2.43 7.64 -13.15
N ARG A 13 3.69 7.33 -12.82
CA ARG A 13 4.05 6.07 -12.16
C ARG A 13 3.39 5.97 -10.79
N SER A 14 3.45 7.04 -10.00
CA SER A 14 2.91 7.08 -8.64
C SER A 14 1.39 6.93 -8.59
N GLU A 15 0.66 7.19 -9.68
CA GLU A 15 -0.79 6.95 -9.77
C GLU A 15 -1.19 5.49 -9.50
N PHE A 16 -0.27 4.55 -9.68
CA PHE A 16 -0.53 3.12 -9.47
C PHE A 16 -0.05 2.60 -8.12
N TYR A 17 0.78 3.37 -7.40
CA TYR A 17 1.35 2.93 -6.12
C TYR A 17 0.62 3.55 -4.93
N LEU A 18 0.39 2.75 -3.91
CA LEU A 18 -0.01 3.18 -2.58
C LEU A 18 0.99 2.67 -1.54
N ARG A 19 1.21 3.46 -0.50
CA ARG A 19 2.15 3.15 0.58
C ARG A 19 1.36 2.95 1.85
N PHE A 20 1.76 1.94 2.62
CA PHE A 20 1.17 1.63 3.91
C PHE A 20 2.28 1.58 4.96
N GLN A 21 2.06 2.23 6.08
CA GLN A 21 2.96 2.25 7.23
C GLN A 21 2.38 1.45 8.41
N ASN A 22 3.24 1.15 9.39
CA ASN A 22 2.86 0.48 10.65
C ASN A 22 2.33 -0.95 10.54
N ILE A 23 2.54 -1.64 9.42
CA ILE A 23 2.22 -3.06 9.29
C ILE A 23 3.32 -3.88 9.97
N GLU A 24 2.96 -4.64 11.00
CA GLU A 24 3.88 -5.52 11.73
C GLU A 24 4.58 -6.51 10.79
N GLU A 25 5.84 -6.81 11.08
CA GLU A 25 6.63 -7.78 10.29
C GLU A 25 6.68 -9.11 11.03
N GLU A 26 6.14 -10.15 10.40
CA GLU A 26 6.26 -11.52 10.89
C GLU A 26 7.18 -12.35 10.00
N LYS A 27 7.96 -13.27 10.59
CA LYS A 27 8.85 -14.13 9.81
C LYS A 27 8.03 -15.14 9.01
N GLY A 28 8.24 -15.17 7.69
CA GLY A 28 7.53 -16.08 6.78
C GLY A 28 6.13 -15.59 6.40
N GLU A 29 5.83 -14.31 6.65
CA GLU A 29 4.55 -13.71 6.28
C GLU A 29 4.31 -13.70 4.76
N ASN A 30 3.06 -13.93 4.36
CA ASN A 30 2.63 -13.67 3.00
C ASN A 30 2.06 -12.24 2.92
N LEU A 31 2.89 -11.30 2.45
CA LEU A 31 2.53 -9.88 2.35
C LEU A 31 1.26 -9.65 1.52
N ALA A 32 1.06 -10.43 0.44
CA ALA A 32 -0.11 -10.25 -0.42
C ALA A 32 -1.39 -10.61 0.34
N GLU A 33 -1.39 -11.71 1.07
CA GLU A 33 -2.55 -12.16 1.88
C GLU A 33 -2.88 -11.15 2.98
N ILE A 34 -1.88 -10.68 3.72
CA ILE A 34 -2.07 -9.67 4.78
C ILE A 34 -2.68 -8.39 4.21
N MET A 35 -2.17 -7.92 3.07
CA MET A 35 -2.70 -6.70 2.46
C MET A 35 -4.12 -6.90 1.92
N ILE A 36 -4.44 -8.07 1.37
CA ILE A 36 -5.81 -8.38 0.93
C ILE A 36 -6.76 -8.39 2.12
N GLU A 37 -6.37 -8.98 3.24
CA GLU A 37 -7.17 -9.03 4.47
C GLU A 37 -7.45 -7.62 5.01
N ILE A 38 -6.43 -6.77 5.14
CA ILE A 38 -6.56 -5.37 5.58
C ILE A 38 -7.51 -4.59 4.67
N LEU A 39 -7.34 -4.75 3.35
CA LEU A 39 -8.13 -4.04 2.37
C LEU A 39 -9.58 -4.54 2.31
N GLU A 40 -9.82 -5.85 2.45
CA GLU A 40 -11.16 -6.42 2.55
C GLU A 40 -11.89 -5.88 3.78
N GLU A 41 -11.25 -5.97 4.96
CA GLU A 41 -11.83 -5.54 6.23
C GLU A 41 -12.22 -4.06 6.18
N THR A 42 -11.36 -3.22 5.61
CA THR A 42 -11.61 -1.77 5.65
C THR A 42 -12.54 -1.27 4.54
N LEU A 43 -12.48 -1.89 3.37
CA LEU A 43 -13.18 -1.40 2.18
C LEU A 43 -14.49 -2.16 1.92
N GLU A 44 -14.76 -3.25 2.65
CA GLU A 44 -15.89 -4.15 2.41
C GLU A 44 -15.92 -4.67 0.94
N ILE A 45 -14.75 -4.73 0.31
CA ILE A 45 -14.57 -5.24 -1.07
C ILE A 45 -14.19 -6.71 -1.00
N THR A 46 -14.76 -7.54 -1.87
CA THR A 46 -14.47 -8.97 -1.94
C THR A 46 -12.98 -9.27 -2.23
N LYS A 47 -12.42 -10.30 -1.58
CA LYS A 47 -11.04 -10.77 -1.81
C LYS A 47 -10.69 -10.96 -3.29
N GLU A 48 -11.61 -11.52 -4.06
CA GLU A 48 -11.43 -11.79 -5.49
C GLU A 48 -11.11 -10.52 -6.30
N LYS A 49 -11.83 -9.43 -6.04
CA LYS A 49 -11.58 -8.14 -6.72
C LYS A 49 -10.23 -7.54 -6.32
N MET A 50 -9.78 -7.79 -5.09
CA MET A 50 -8.47 -7.32 -4.61
C MET A 50 -7.33 -8.14 -5.21
N MET A 51 -7.50 -9.46 -5.31
CA MET A 51 -6.53 -10.35 -5.95
C MET A 51 -6.28 -9.94 -7.41
N ASP A 52 -7.34 -9.65 -8.17
CA ASP A 52 -7.22 -9.18 -9.56
C ASP A 52 -6.74 -7.72 -9.67
N GLY A 53 -6.93 -6.94 -8.60
CA GLY A 53 -6.59 -5.53 -8.54
C GLY A 53 -5.13 -5.25 -8.18
N ILE A 54 -4.49 -6.16 -7.47
CA ILE A 54 -3.12 -6.07 -6.99
C ILE A 54 -2.18 -6.70 -8.02
N ASP A 55 -1.12 -5.98 -8.38
CA ASP A 55 -0.11 -6.43 -9.33
C ASP A 55 1.17 -6.84 -8.60
N GLU A 56 1.70 -5.95 -7.76
CA GLU A 56 2.90 -6.21 -6.96
C GLU A 56 2.75 -5.69 -5.54
N VAL A 57 3.26 -6.45 -4.55
CA VAL A 57 3.33 -6.05 -3.15
C VAL A 57 4.75 -6.30 -2.64
N PHE A 58 5.39 -5.29 -2.06
CA PHE A 58 6.72 -5.45 -1.50
C PHE A 58 6.99 -4.49 -0.33
N ARG A 59 7.87 -4.91 0.57
CA ARG A 59 8.41 -4.04 1.62
C ARG A 59 9.58 -3.22 1.09
N VAL A 60 9.62 -1.94 1.46
CA VAL A 60 10.71 -1.04 1.09
C VAL A 60 11.82 -1.10 2.13
N PHE A 61 13.00 -1.52 1.70
CA PHE A 61 14.19 -1.57 2.54
C PHE A 61 14.85 -0.19 2.62
N THR A 62 14.51 0.57 3.66
CA THR A 62 15.22 1.82 3.98
C THR A 62 16.21 1.61 5.13
N ARG A 63 17.40 2.23 5.02
CA ARG A 63 18.37 2.25 6.13
C ARG A 63 17.80 2.91 7.38
N TYR A 64 16.89 3.86 7.19
CA TYR A 64 16.20 4.54 8.28
C TYR A 64 15.37 3.59 9.14
N ALA A 65 14.51 2.77 8.52
CA ALA A 65 13.70 1.80 9.24
C ALA A 65 14.57 0.81 10.03
N MET A 66 15.64 0.32 9.41
CA MET A 66 16.60 -0.59 10.08
C MET A 66 17.30 0.05 11.27
N ARG A 67 17.74 1.31 11.16
CA ARG A 67 18.43 2.02 12.25
C ARG A 67 17.52 2.32 13.43
N ASN A 68 16.26 2.68 13.16
CA ASN A 68 15.30 3.07 14.17
C ASN A 68 14.42 1.91 14.68
N LYS A 69 14.63 0.68 14.20
CA LYS A 69 13.81 -0.50 14.51
C LYS A 69 12.32 -0.26 14.24
N LEU A 70 12.02 0.45 13.15
CA LEU A 70 10.65 0.72 12.70
C LEU A 70 10.20 -0.36 11.71
N PRO A 71 8.89 -0.69 11.67
CA PRO A 71 8.33 -1.52 10.61
C PRO A 71 8.61 -0.90 9.23
N ARG A 72 8.96 -1.72 8.24
CA ARG A 72 9.18 -1.24 6.87
C ARG A 72 7.85 -0.92 6.21
N GLU A 73 7.88 0.10 5.37
CA GLU A 73 6.75 0.49 4.54
C GLU A 73 6.42 -0.62 3.54
N VAL A 74 5.12 -0.86 3.34
CA VAL A 74 4.63 -1.77 2.29
C VAL A 74 4.15 -0.91 1.12
N HIS A 75 4.66 -1.21 -0.06
CA HIS A 75 4.22 -0.59 -1.31
C HIS A 75 3.39 -1.60 -2.10
N ILE A 76 2.21 -1.16 -2.51
CA ILE A 76 1.32 -1.92 -3.41
C ILE A 76 1.24 -1.21 -4.74
N ARG A 77 1.50 -1.94 -5.83
CA ARG A 77 1.15 -1.53 -7.19
C ARG A 77 -0.20 -2.12 -7.55
N PHE A 78 -1.13 -1.27 -7.96
CA PHE A 78 -2.42 -1.69 -8.48
C PHE A 78 -2.42 -1.75 -10.00
N THR A 79 -3.18 -2.68 -10.56
CA THR A 79 -3.39 -2.81 -12.01
C THR A 79 -4.15 -1.61 -12.58
N LYS A 80 -5.08 -1.05 -11.80
CA LYS A 80 -5.93 0.09 -12.19
C LYS A 80 -5.83 1.21 -11.17
N LYS A 81 -5.56 2.43 -11.63
CA LYS A 81 -5.56 3.65 -10.78
C LYS A 81 -6.89 3.92 -10.07
N ALA A 82 -8.01 3.45 -10.64
CA ALA A 82 -9.34 3.65 -10.06
C ALA A 82 -9.47 2.95 -8.69
N ILE A 83 -8.86 1.77 -8.54
CA ILE A 83 -8.85 1.02 -7.28
C ILE A 83 -8.12 1.83 -6.20
N LYS A 84 -6.91 2.30 -6.50
CA LYS A 84 -6.16 3.19 -5.60
C LYS A 84 -6.98 4.42 -5.17
N MET A 85 -7.68 5.07 -6.10
CA MET A 85 -8.50 6.25 -5.79
C MET A 85 -9.65 5.91 -4.85
N GLN A 86 -10.34 4.79 -5.06
CA GLN A 86 -11.41 4.32 -4.17
C GLN A 86 -10.86 4.05 -2.76
N ILE A 87 -9.72 3.36 -2.66
CA ILE A 87 -9.05 3.08 -1.39
C ILE A 87 -8.72 4.38 -0.66
N LEU A 88 -8.10 5.34 -1.35
CA LEU A 88 -7.74 6.64 -0.77
C LEU A 88 -8.95 7.45 -0.33
N GLN A 89 -10.08 7.35 -1.04
CA GLN A 89 -11.30 8.05 -0.66
C GLN A 89 -11.90 7.44 0.60
N ILE A 90 -11.99 6.12 0.68
CA ILE A 90 -12.51 5.43 1.87
C ILE A 90 -11.58 5.62 3.07
N ALA A 91 -10.26 5.56 2.89
CA ALA A 91 -9.28 5.80 3.95
C ALA A 91 -9.30 7.24 4.50
N ARG A 92 -9.86 8.21 3.75
CA ARG A 92 -10.11 9.56 4.27
C ARG A 92 -11.35 9.63 5.16
N GLU A 93 -12.33 8.75 4.92
CA GLU A 93 -13.61 8.72 5.62
C GLU A 93 -13.57 7.78 6.83
N LYS A 94 -12.88 6.64 6.72
CA LYS A 94 -12.68 5.63 7.75
C LYS A 94 -11.19 5.53 8.10
N THR A 95 -10.87 5.48 9.39
CA THR A 95 -9.51 5.18 9.85
C THR A 95 -9.15 3.75 9.46
N LEU A 96 -8.05 3.53 8.74
CA LEU A 96 -7.54 2.19 8.48
C LEU A 96 -6.90 1.66 9.77
N GLU A 97 -7.42 0.56 10.30
CA GLU A 97 -6.90 -0.10 11.49
C GLU A 97 -6.66 -1.58 11.18
N TYR A 98 -5.56 -2.12 11.69
CA TYR A 98 -5.23 -3.54 11.59
C TYR A 98 -4.58 -3.98 12.89
N LYS A 99 -5.05 -5.09 13.48
CA LYS A 99 -4.58 -5.59 14.78
C LYS A 99 -4.49 -4.48 15.84
N ASP A 100 -5.54 -3.66 15.95
CA ASP A 100 -5.65 -2.52 16.87
C ASP A 100 -4.62 -1.38 16.65
N LYS A 101 -3.93 -1.37 15.51
CA LYS A 101 -2.98 -0.33 15.12
C LYS A 101 -3.47 0.44 13.91
N LYS A 102 -3.33 1.77 13.97
CA LYS A 102 -3.64 2.64 12.84
C LYS A 102 -2.60 2.48 11.74
N ILE A 103 -3.09 2.11 10.57
CA ILE A 103 -2.33 2.08 9.32
C ILE A 103 -2.53 3.44 8.63
N VAL A 104 -1.43 4.05 8.19
CA VAL A 104 -1.42 5.35 7.49
C VAL A 104 -0.70 5.20 6.16
#